data_AF-A0ABF7PLX3-F1
#
_entry.id   AF-A0ABF7PLX3-F1
#
_cell.length_a   1.000
_cell.length_b   1.000
_cell.length_c   1.000
_cell.angle_alpha   90.00
_cell.angle_beta   90.00
_cell.angle_gamma   90.00
#
_symmetry.space_group_name_H-M   'P 1'
#
loop_
_entity.id
_entity.type
_entity.pdbx_description
1 polymer ?
#
loop_
_entity_poly.entity_id
_entity_poly.type
_entity_poly.pdbx_seq_one_letter_code
_entity_poly.pdbx_strand_id
1 'polypeptide(L)'
;MKTIYNFKQRIKEDPEYIRKAHELTLNTTKPKAGLKGTYGLLGSKEWWDNLENGSIPQKEISGTIKKVYLTGQDNTEDFNTIDIETENKTLCTEGTYTNKNTDRKHYEAGKKITIKYAFDPLKKPKPNGDIDYSKIVVEILISE
;
A
#
# COMPACT_ATOMS: atom_id res chain seq x y z
N MET A 1 2.97 -16.78 -11.03
CA MET A 1 2.89 -15.51 -10.25
C MET A 1 2.92 -15.88 -8.79
N LYS A 2 3.74 -15.22 -7.99
CA LYS A 2 3.93 -15.44 -6.56
C LYS A 2 3.51 -14.21 -5.77
N THR A 3 2.68 -14.38 -4.74
CA THR A 3 2.37 -13.33 -3.78
C THR A 3 3.57 -13.10 -2.87
N ILE A 4 4.16 -11.91 -2.94
CA ILE A 4 5.33 -11.53 -2.11
C ILE A 4 4.95 -10.61 -0.95
N TYR A 5 3.79 -9.98 -1.05
CA TYR A 5 3.23 -9.11 -0.03
C TYR A 5 1.72 -9.23 0.03
N ASN A 6 1.19 -9.29 1.25
CA ASN A 6 -0.22 -9.28 1.59
C ASN A 6 -0.40 -8.45 2.88
N PHE A 7 -1.30 -7.47 2.83
CA PHE A 7 -1.54 -6.57 3.95
C PHE A 7 -2.10 -7.29 5.18
N LYS A 8 -2.96 -8.30 4.98
CA LYS A 8 -3.51 -9.12 6.08
C LYS A 8 -2.42 -9.86 6.85
N GLN A 9 -1.34 -10.27 6.18
CA GLN A 9 -0.18 -10.85 6.84
C GLN A 9 0.66 -9.77 7.54
N ARG A 10 0.92 -8.64 6.87
CA ARG A 10 1.70 -7.51 7.42
C ARG A 10 1.15 -7.04 8.77
N ILE A 11 -0.18 -6.92 8.89
CA ILE A 11 -0.81 -6.44 10.12
C ILE A 11 -0.80 -7.47 11.26
N LYS A 12 -0.68 -8.76 10.95
CA LYS A 12 -0.49 -9.81 11.96
C LYS A 12 0.94 -9.80 12.50
N GLU A 13 1.91 -9.52 11.63
CA GLU A 13 3.33 -9.45 11.97
C GLU A 13 3.69 -8.18 12.75
N ASP A 14 2.93 -7.10 12.59
CA ASP A 14 3.15 -5.82 13.28
C ASP A 14 1.82 -5.24 13.80
N PRO A 15 1.34 -5.75 14.95
CA PRO A 15 0.12 -5.26 15.56
C PRO A 15 0.25 -3.81 16.06
N GLU A 16 1.47 -3.34 16.38
CA GLU A 16 1.71 -1.97 16.83
C GLU A 16 1.44 -0.94 15.73
N TYR A 17 1.78 -1.26 14.48
CA TYR A 17 1.40 -0.44 13.32
C TYR A 17 -0.11 -0.18 13.27
N ILE A 18 -0.92 -1.24 13.41
CA ILE A 18 -2.39 -1.11 13.40
C ILE A 18 -2.90 -0.36 14.62
N ARG A 19 -2.37 -0.66 15.81
CA ARG A 19 -2.75 0.01 17.05
C ARG A 19 -2.57 1.53 16.94
N LYS A 20 -1.41 1.99 16.43
CA LYS A 20 -1.13 3.42 16.21
C LYS A 20 -2.05 4.05 15.16
N ALA A 21 -2.36 3.32 14.09
CA ALA A 21 -3.32 3.78 13.08
C ALA A 21 -4.72 3.97 13.70
N HIS A 22 -5.19 3.01 14.50
CA HIS A 22 -6.47 3.09 15.21
C HIS A 22 -6.51 4.26 16.19
N GLU A 23 -5.46 4.43 17.00
CA GLU A 23 -5.35 5.56 17.93
C GLU A 23 -5.48 6.89 17.21
N LEU A 24 -4.76 7.09 16.10
CA LEU A 24 -4.87 8.32 15.32
C LEU A 24 -6.24 8.49 14.68
N THR A 25 -6.87 7.43 14.17
CA THR A 25 -8.22 7.48 13.62
C THR A 25 -9.26 7.87 14.67
N LEU A 26 -9.17 7.34 15.88
CA LEU A 26 -10.12 7.64 16.96
C LEU A 26 -9.80 8.96 17.68
N ASN A 27 -8.60 9.50 17.53
CA ASN A 27 -8.19 10.72 18.22
C ASN A 27 -8.91 11.97 17.67
N THR A 28 -9.81 12.52 18.47
CA THR A 28 -10.60 13.73 18.16
C THR A 28 -9.82 15.03 18.37
N THR A 29 -8.78 15.03 19.23
CA THR A 29 -7.92 16.20 19.45
C THR A 29 -6.94 16.43 18.30
N LYS A 30 -6.76 15.43 17.42
CA LYS A 30 -6.00 15.53 16.15
C LYS A 30 -6.91 15.34 14.92
N PRO A 31 -7.80 16.30 14.62
CA PRO A 31 -8.83 16.15 13.60
C PRO A 31 -8.30 16.16 12.16
N LYS A 32 -6.99 16.32 11.96
CA LYS A 32 -6.32 16.32 10.65
C LYS A 32 -5.24 15.24 10.54
N ALA A 33 -5.18 14.28 11.47
CA ALA A 33 -4.15 13.23 11.46
C ALA A 33 -4.76 11.83 11.46
N GLY A 34 -4.28 10.97 10.55
CA GLY A 34 -4.76 9.59 10.40
C GLY A 34 -5.92 9.44 9.42
N LEU A 35 -6.48 8.23 9.40
CA LEU A 35 -7.63 7.87 8.56
C LEU A 35 -8.93 8.39 9.17
N LYS A 36 -9.92 8.64 8.30
CA LYS A 36 -11.23 9.15 8.69
C LYS A 36 -12.09 8.08 9.37
N GLY A 37 -11.83 6.80 9.13
CA GLY A 37 -12.62 5.68 9.66
C GLY A 37 -13.94 5.47 8.91
N THR A 38 -14.08 6.02 7.70
CA THR A 38 -15.29 5.94 6.86
C THR A 38 -15.75 4.50 6.62
N TYR A 39 -14.81 3.57 6.53
CA TYR A 39 -15.05 2.16 6.22
C TYR A 39 -14.73 1.24 7.41
N GLY A 40 -14.76 1.78 8.63
CA GLY A 40 -14.27 1.09 9.83
C GLY A 40 -12.78 1.36 10.10
N LEU A 41 -12.26 0.79 11.19
CA LEU A 41 -10.86 0.92 11.56
C LEU A 41 -9.98 0.04 10.65
N LEU A 42 -8.81 0.56 10.25
CA LEU A 42 -7.89 -0.14 9.33
C LEU A 42 -7.64 -1.60 9.74
N GLY A 43 -7.95 -2.54 8.85
CA GLY A 43 -7.74 -3.97 9.10
C GLY A 43 -8.71 -4.63 10.10
N SER A 44 -9.73 -3.91 10.60
CA SER A 44 -10.84 -4.50 11.35
C SER A 44 -11.75 -5.34 10.44
N LYS A 45 -12.63 -6.15 11.04
CA LYS A 45 -13.61 -6.95 10.28
C LYS A 45 -14.45 -6.05 9.35
N GLU A 46 -14.98 -4.96 9.87
CA GLU A 46 -15.78 -4.00 9.10
C GLU A 46 -15.00 -3.44 7.90
N TRP A 47 -13.72 -3.13 8.10
CA TRP A 47 -12.85 -2.66 7.02
C TRP A 47 -12.62 -3.72 5.94
N TRP A 48 -12.40 -4.98 6.33
CA TRP A 48 -12.29 -6.07 5.36
C TRP A 48 -13.61 -6.34 4.63
N ASP A 49 -14.74 -6.34 5.34
CA ASP A 49 -16.06 -6.51 4.73
C ASP A 49 -16.33 -5.41 3.68
N ASN A 50 -15.96 -4.16 3.98
CA ASN A 50 -16.07 -3.01 3.07
C ASN A 50 -15.07 -3.06 1.89
N LEU A 51 -13.92 -3.71 2.06
CA LEU A 51 -13.00 -3.95 0.96
C LEU A 51 -13.55 -5.02 0.01
N GLU A 52 -14.05 -6.13 0.59
CA GLU A 52 -14.56 -7.29 -0.15
C GLU A 52 -15.86 -6.98 -0.90
N ASN A 53 -16.74 -6.14 -0.33
CA ASN A 53 -17.99 -5.73 -0.97
C ASN A 53 -17.83 -4.58 -1.99
N GLY A 54 -16.61 -4.03 -2.14
CA GLY A 54 -16.30 -2.96 -3.08
C GLY A 54 -16.65 -1.54 -2.61
N SER A 55 -17.01 -1.34 -1.33
CA SER A 55 -17.30 -0.01 -0.78
C SER A 55 -16.05 0.86 -0.63
N ILE A 56 -14.91 0.25 -0.31
CA ILE A 56 -13.60 0.92 -0.35
C ILE A 56 -13.16 0.99 -1.82
N PRO A 57 -12.83 2.20 -2.35
CA PRO A 57 -12.29 2.32 -3.69
C PRO A 57 -10.98 1.54 -3.83
N GLN A 58 -10.84 0.81 -4.93
CA GLN A 58 -9.69 -0.04 -5.20
C GLN A 58 -9.11 0.26 -6.58
N LYS A 59 -7.82 -0.03 -6.74
CA LYS A 59 -7.14 0.00 -8.04
C LYS A 59 -6.19 -1.17 -8.13
N GLU A 60 -6.18 -1.81 -9.28
CA GLU A 60 -5.12 -2.74 -9.64
C GLU A 60 -4.26 -2.13 -10.74
N ILE A 61 -2.94 -2.28 -10.64
CA ILE A 61 -2.02 -2.04 -11.76
C ILE A 61 -1.27 -3.32 -12.07
N SER A 62 -1.08 -3.57 -13.35
CA SER A 62 -0.26 -4.66 -13.85
C SER A 62 0.72 -4.12 -14.89
N GLY A 63 1.95 -4.64 -14.87
CA GLY A 63 3.01 -4.13 -15.73
C GLY A 63 4.31 -4.91 -15.63
N THR A 64 5.36 -4.30 -16.16
CA THR A 64 6.72 -4.85 -16.13
C THR A 64 7.61 -3.91 -15.33
N ILE A 65 8.38 -4.46 -14.39
CA ILE A 65 9.40 -3.69 -13.66
C ILE A 65 10.47 -3.26 -14.66
N LYS A 66 10.71 -1.95 -14.76
CA LYS A 66 11.74 -1.37 -15.63
C LYS A 66 13.02 -1.08 -14.87
N LYS A 67 12.88 -0.64 -13.62
CA LYS A 67 14.00 -0.27 -12.76
C LYS A 67 13.70 -0.67 -11.32
N VAL A 68 14.77 -1.01 -10.61
CA VAL A 68 14.81 -1.26 -9.17
C VAL A 68 15.97 -0.41 -8.66
N TYR A 69 15.71 0.47 -7.71
CA TYR A 69 16.68 1.45 -7.27
C TYR A 69 16.43 1.90 -5.83
N LEU A 70 17.43 2.56 -5.24
CA LEU A 70 17.36 3.11 -3.90
C LEU A 70 17.02 4.60 -3.98
N THR A 71 16.08 5.04 -3.14
CA THR A 71 15.72 6.44 -2.95
C THR A 71 15.60 6.75 -1.46
N GLY A 72 15.74 8.01 -1.08
CA GLY A 72 15.66 8.44 0.32
C GLY A 72 17.04 8.76 0.91
N GLN A 73 17.03 9.39 2.08
CA GLN A 73 18.25 9.78 2.80
C GLN A 73 18.65 8.77 3.89
N ASP A 74 17.84 7.74 4.09
CA ASP A 74 18.14 6.67 5.02
C ASP A 74 19.24 5.80 4.41
N ASN A 75 20.34 5.60 5.14
CA ASN A 75 21.48 4.76 4.75
C ASN A 75 21.09 3.27 4.78
N THR A 76 20.12 2.87 3.97
CA THR A 76 19.75 1.46 3.78
C THR A 76 20.53 0.91 2.59
N GLU A 77 21.15 -0.26 2.72
CA GLU A 77 21.81 -0.93 1.60
C GLU A 77 20.81 -1.61 0.63
N ASP A 78 19.53 -1.71 1.01
CA ASP A 78 18.49 -2.38 0.23
C ASP A 78 17.76 -1.44 -0.72
N PHE A 79 17.60 -1.85 -1.99
CA PHE A 79 16.71 -1.18 -2.93
C PHE A 79 15.29 -1.08 -2.37
N ASN A 80 14.68 0.10 -2.48
CA ASN A 80 13.38 0.38 -1.88
C ASN A 80 12.33 0.89 -2.86
N THR A 81 12.69 1.17 -4.11
CA THR A 81 11.82 1.78 -5.11
C THR A 81 11.89 1.05 -6.44
N ILE A 82 10.76 0.97 -7.13
CA ILE A 82 10.63 0.41 -8.47
C ILE A 82 9.87 1.35 -9.41
N ASP A 83 10.23 1.30 -10.69
CA ASP A 83 9.42 1.85 -11.77
C ASP A 83 8.77 0.72 -12.56
N ILE A 84 7.46 0.85 -12.81
CA ILE A 84 6.61 -0.13 -13.47
C ILE A 84 6.06 0.50 -14.74
N GLU A 85 6.30 -0.11 -15.89
CA GLU A 85 5.59 0.25 -17.12
C GLU A 85 4.35 -0.63 -17.25
N THR A 86 3.19 0.01 -17.22
CA THR A 86 1.88 -0.64 -17.44
C THR A 86 1.68 -0.98 -18.92
N GLU A 87 0.68 -1.82 -19.23
CA GLU A 87 0.34 -2.17 -20.62
C GLU A 87 0.02 -0.94 -21.50
N ASN A 88 -0.55 0.11 -20.89
CA ASN A 88 -0.83 1.38 -21.55
C ASN A 88 0.39 2.31 -21.65
N LYS A 89 1.61 1.77 -21.49
CA LYS A 89 2.90 2.50 -21.53
C LYS A 89 3.00 3.65 -20.53
N THR A 90 2.18 3.64 -19.48
CA THR A 90 2.30 4.60 -18.38
C THR A 90 3.34 4.08 -17.39
N LEU A 91 4.26 4.97 -16.99
CA LEU A 91 5.24 4.70 -15.96
C LEU A 91 4.65 5.01 -14.58
N CYS A 92 4.73 4.07 -13.65
CA CYS A 92 4.30 4.22 -12.27
C CYS A 92 5.47 3.91 -11.33
N THR A 93 5.73 4.78 -10.37
CA THR A 93 6.75 4.56 -9.34
C THR A 93 6.10 4.09 -8.04
N GLU A 94 6.67 3.07 -7.40
CA GLU A 94 6.16 2.52 -6.14
C GLU A 94 7.30 2.07 -5.23
N GLY A 95 7.05 2.06 -3.92
CA GLY A 95 7.94 1.41 -2.96
C GLY A 95 7.91 -0.12 -3.10
N THR A 96 8.94 -0.78 -2.59
CA THR A 96 8.99 -2.25 -2.47
C THR A 96 8.40 -2.69 -1.14
N TYR A 97 7.59 -3.76 -1.17
CA TYR A 97 6.95 -4.32 0.00
C TYR A 97 7.08 -5.84 -0.04
N THR A 98 7.44 -6.46 1.08
CA THR A 98 7.48 -7.92 1.22
C THR A 98 7.02 -8.31 2.61
N ASN A 99 6.35 -9.45 2.77
CA ASN A 99 6.17 -10.04 4.09
C ASN A 99 7.42 -10.81 4.55
N LYS A 100 8.25 -11.27 3.60
CA LYS A 100 9.49 -12.01 3.87
C LYS A 100 10.64 -11.31 3.18
N ASN A 101 11.69 -10.96 3.92
CA ASN A 101 12.89 -10.33 3.35
C ASN A 101 13.51 -11.14 2.21
N THR A 102 13.43 -12.47 2.24
CA THR A 102 13.92 -13.36 1.17
C THR A 102 13.21 -13.18 -0.16
N ASP A 103 12.03 -12.55 -0.17
CA ASP A 103 11.26 -12.28 -1.39
C ASP A 103 11.63 -10.94 -2.03
N ARG A 104 12.48 -10.12 -1.39
CA ARG A 104 12.98 -8.87 -2.01
C ARG A 104 13.71 -9.12 -3.33
N LYS A 105 14.39 -10.26 -3.45
CA LYS A 105 15.09 -10.69 -4.66
C LYS A 105 14.20 -10.85 -5.90
N HIS A 106 12.87 -10.92 -5.74
CA HIS A 106 11.95 -11.00 -6.88
C HIS A 106 11.70 -9.64 -7.54
N TYR A 107 12.03 -8.54 -6.87
CA TYR A 107 12.05 -7.23 -7.49
C TYR A 107 13.26 -7.13 -8.42
N GLU A 108 13.04 -7.46 -9.70
CA GLU A 108 14.06 -7.44 -10.74
C GLU A 108 13.48 -6.84 -12.03
N ALA A 109 14.29 -6.09 -12.77
CA ALA A 109 13.89 -5.56 -14.06
C ALA A 109 13.49 -6.70 -15.03
N GLY A 110 12.43 -6.50 -15.81
CA GLY A 110 11.88 -7.49 -16.72
C GLY A 110 10.81 -8.40 -16.10
N LYS A 111 10.72 -8.50 -14.76
CA LYS A 111 9.66 -9.27 -14.10
C LYS A 111 8.30 -8.59 -14.26
N LYS A 112 7.26 -9.42 -14.41
CA LYS A 112 5.86 -8.95 -14.39
C LYS A 112 5.42 -8.76 -12.95
N ILE A 113 4.67 -7.68 -12.71
CA ILE A 113 4.18 -7.32 -11.38
C ILE A 113 2.73 -6.87 -11.46
N THR A 114 1.96 -7.25 -10.46
CA THR A 114 0.60 -6.78 -10.21
C THR A 114 0.53 -6.24 -8.79
N ILE A 115 -0.02 -5.03 -8.61
CA ILE A 115 -0.22 -4.39 -7.31
C ILE A 115 -1.69 -4.00 -7.16
N LYS A 116 -2.29 -4.45 -6.05
CA LYS A 116 -3.65 -4.06 -5.64
C LYS A 116 -3.57 -3.03 -4.53
N TYR A 117 -4.35 -1.97 -4.68
CA TYR A 117 -4.47 -0.87 -3.73
C TYR A 117 -5.89 -0.71 -3.23
N ALA A 118 -6.01 -0.28 -1.98
CA ALA A 118 -7.22 0.28 -1.39
C ALA A 118 -6.98 1.77 -1.09
N PHE A 119 -8.01 2.60 -1.25
CA PHE A 119 -7.94 4.03 -0.98
C PHE A 119 -8.83 4.38 0.21
N ASP A 120 -8.22 4.61 1.37
CA ASP A 120 -8.94 4.93 2.61
C ASP A 120 -8.88 6.44 2.90
N PRO A 121 -10.02 7.14 3.07
CA PRO A 121 -10.05 8.58 3.29
C PRO A 121 -9.19 9.02 4.47
N LEU A 122 -8.38 10.06 4.25
CA LEU A 122 -7.65 10.76 5.31
C LEU A 122 -8.58 11.74 6.02
N LYS A 123 -8.28 12.02 7.30
CA LYS A 123 -8.94 13.11 8.03
C LYS A 123 -8.65 14.47 7.43
N LYS A 124 -7.42 14.68 6.98
CA LYS A 124 -7.00 15.93 6.33
C LYS A 124 -7.43 15.88 4.86
N PRO A 125 -8.27 16.82 4.40
CA PRO A 125 -8.57 16.94 2.98
C PRO A 125 -7.37 17.52 2.22
N LYS A 126 -7.45 17.45 0.90
CA LYS A 126 -6.54 18.16 -0.01
C LYS A 126 -6.66 19.69 0.18
N PRO A 127 -5.68 20.49 -0.26
CA PRO A 127 -5.75 21.95 -0.17
C PRO A 127 -6.99 22.58 -0.83
N ASN A 128 -7.54 21.94 -1.87
CA ASN A 128 -8.75 22.39 -2.56
C ASN A 128 -10.06 21.96 -1.87
N GLY A 129 -9.98 21.28 -0.72
CA GLY A 129 -11.15 20.81 0.04
C GLY A 129 -11.63 19.40 -0.31
N ASP A 130 -11.12 18.80 -1.39
CA ASP A 130 -11.48 17.43 -1.78
C ASP A 130 -10.98 16.40 -0.76
N ILE A 131 -11.64 15.24 -0.73
CA ILE A 131 -11.17 14.10 0.06
C ILE A 131 -9.77 13.70 -0.43
N ASP A 132 -8.85 13.58 0.53
CA ASP A 132 -7.56 12.95 0.30
C ASP A 132 -7.60 11.50 0.77
N TYR A 133 -6.75 10.66 0.19
CA TYR A 133 -6.77 9.22 0.46
C TYR A 133 -5.39 8.70 0.82
N SER A 134 -5.35 7.81 1.80
CA SER A 134 -4.21 6.94 2.01
C SER A 134 -4.27 5.82 0.97
N LYS A 135 -3.20 5.71 0.18
CA LYS A 135 -3.01 4.59 -0.76
C LYS A 135 -2.41 3.41 0.00
N ILE A 136 -3.22 2.40 0.28
CA ILE A 136 -2.82 1.20 1.02
C ILE A 136 -2.54 0.09 0.01
N VAL A 137 -1.31 -0.44 0.01
CA VAL A 137 -0.99 -1.66 -0.75
C VAL A 137 -1.67 -2.83 -0.05
N VAL A 138 -2.53 -3.55 -0.75
CA VAL A 138 -3.26 -4.72 -0.24
C VAL A 138 -2.51 -6.00 -0.59
N GLU A 139 -2.02 -6.10 -1.82
CA GLU A 139 -1.39 -7.31 -2.34
C GLU A 139 -0.39 -6.97 -3.46
N ILE A 140 0.74 -7.68 -3.50
CA ILE A 140 1.69 -7.65 -4.62
C ILE A 140 1.98 -9.07 -5.09
N LEU A 141 1.82 -9.28 -6.40
CA LEU A 141 2.21 -10.50 -7.09
C LEU A 141 3.32 -10.22 -8.10
N ILE A 142 4.34 -11.08 -8.15
CA ILE A 142 5.43 -10.98 -9.13
C ILE A 142 5.59 -12.31 -9.88
N SER A 143 5.97 -12.28 -11.15
CA SER A 143 6.32 -13.49 -11.92
C SER A 143 7.55 -14.19 -11.32
N GLU A 144 7.53 -15.52 -11.25
CA GLU A 144 8.70 -16.29 -10.78
C GLU A 144 9.88 -16.22 -11.74
#